data_AF-A0A7C4PX12-F1
#
_entry.id   AF-A0A7C4PX12-F1
#
_cell.length_a   1.000
_cell.length_b   1.000
_cell.length_c   1.000
_cell.angle_alpha   90.00
_cell.angle_beta   90.00
_cell.angle_gamma   90.00
#
_symmetry.space_group_name_H-M   'P 1'
#
loop_
_entity.id
_entity.type
_entity.pdbx_description
1 polymer ?
#
loop_
_entity_poly.entity_id
_entity_poly.type
_entity_poly.pdbx_seq_one_letter_code
_entity_poly.pdbx_strand_id
1 'polypeptide(L)'
;MRPEEKSNIGWFAGALWLLPGPALGALLCAWWVPGEGARVAAAVCGGALLLACAAGAIADHRRRRWAREAARQREAATQTGREASGECERLTDLARRANAAAGEIATGLERVTSGAGLEGDLVRKASALVAEVARSMSHTSRAAEDAARSSAEASRVAQSGGQLASSALDKMRGVFEQVEKTARRMVEFGERTQEIGAIVRVITEVAQQTHLLAINATIEAARAGEAGRGFAVVAEEIRHLAENTSRSAERISRLVEEVAQGSAEAIAAAQASNRQLEEGRDHLNAVADSLRNIVAAVTAGSDRVQIINRLAQEQMAGAEQTIKAFDNLSQVAGQNLDASGAVLQAVEAQSANLFEISRLADSLRRMAGALAGKPDGGGSAP
;
A
#
# COMPACT_ATOMS: atom_id res chain seq x y z
N MET A 1 -94.34 40.64 2.23
CA MET A 1 -95.70 40.31 1.74
C MET A 1 -96.50 39.68 2.88
N ARG A 2 -97.83 39.87 2.86
CA ARG A 2 -98.90 39.11 3.56
C ARG A 2 -99.74 38.39 2.47
N PRO A 3 -100.76 37.57 2.78
CA PRO A 3 -101.12 36.87 4.03
C PRO A 3 -100.92 35.34 3.80
N GLU A 4 -101.63 34.32 4.32
CA GLU A 4 -102.59 34.10 5.43
C GLU A 4 -101.94 33.06 6.39
N GLU A 5 -102.41 32.63 7.58
CA GLU A 5 -103.75 32.44 8.17
C GLU A 5 -104.52 31.19 7.63
N LYS A 6 -105.41 30.51 8.37
CA LYS A 6 -106.01 30.78 9.70
C LYS A 6 -106.39 29.47 10.44
N SER A 7 -106.53 29.55 11.78
CA SER A 7 -107.23 28.64 12.74
C SER A 7 -107.09 27.10 12.63
N ASN A 8 -106.77 26.31 13.66
CA ASN A 8 -106.96 26.40 15.13
C ASN A 8 -108.43 26.36 15.62
N ILE A 9 -108.92 25.15 15.94
CA ILE A 9 -110.15 24.82 16.68
C ILE A 9 -109.84 23.57 17.54
N GLY A 10 -110.40 23.46 18.76
CA GLY A 10 -110.49 22.17 19.48
C GLY A 10 -109.59 21.95 20.70
N TRP A 11 -109.38 22.95 21.56
CA TRP A 11 -108.89 22.71 22.94
C TRP A 11 -110.00 22.12 23.84
N PHE A 12 -109.59 21.47 24.94
CA PHE A 12 -110.42 20.99 26.07
C PHE A 12 -111.39 19.81 25.83
N ALA A 13 -110.86 18.58 25.86
CA ALA A 13 -111.57 17.41 26.38
C ALA A 13 -110.57 16.44 27.05
N GLY A 14 -110.95 15.80 28.16
CA GLY A 14 -110.20 14.66 28.76
C GLY A 14 -109.36 14.92 30.02
N ALA A 15 -109.03 16.17 30.35
CA ALA A 15 -108.19 16.49 31.52
C ALA A 15 -108.98 16.64 32.84
N LEU A 16 -109.66 15.57 33.32
CA LEU A 16 -110.51 15.62 34.52
C LEU A 16 -110.52 14.33 35.36
N TRP A 17 -109.36 13.71 35.62
CA TRP A 17 -109.24 12.55 36.52
C TRP A 17 -108.04 12.56 37.49
N LEU A 18 -107.36 13.71 37.64
CA LEU A 18 -106.23 13.91 38.56
C LEU A 18 -106.42 15.14 39.46
N LEU A 19 -107.55 15.18 40.17
CA LEU A 19 -107.73 16.01 41.37
C LEU A 19 -107.48 15.15 42.62
N PRO A 20 -106.73 15.65 43.63
CA PRO A 20 -106.45 14.88 44.83
C PRO A 20 -107.72 14.68 45.66
N GLY A 21 -107.96 13.43 46.09
CA GLY A 21 -109.16 12.98 46.82
C GLY A 21 -109.74 13.92 47.90
N PRO A 22 -108.97 14.56 48.80
CA PRO A 22 -109.54 15.46 49.81
C PRO A 22 -110.32 16.66 49.25
N ALA A 23 -110.10 17.08 48.01
CA ALA A 23 -110.77 18.24 47.41
C ALA A 23 -112.30 18.01 47.22
N LEU A 24 -112.73 16.77 46.93
CA LEU A 24 -114.14 16.44 46.76
C LEU A 24 -114.89 16.31 48.09
N GLY A 25 -114.22 15.88 49.17
CA GLY A 25 -114.82 15.80 50.50
C GLY A 25 -115.18 17.19 51.07
N ALA A 26 -114.32 18.19 50.87
CA ALA A 26 -114.52 19.54 51.38
C ALA A 26 -115.79 20.23 50.84
N LEU A 27 -116.16 19.96 49.58
CA LEU A 27 -117.37 20.53 48.96
C LEU A 27 -118.67 19.93 49.50
N LEU A 28 -118.65 18.67 49.95
CA LEU A 28 -119.83 18.02 50.56
C LEU A 28 -120.05 18.48 52.01
N CYS A 29 -119.00 18.72 52.78
CA CYS A 29 -119.12 19.25 54.15
C CYS A 29 -119.65 20.70 54.20
N ALA A 30 -119.48 21.48 53.12
CA ALA A 30 -119.87 22.89 53.06
C ALA A 30 -121.39 23.14 53.03
N TRP A 31 -122.22 22.11 52.84
CA TRP A 31 -123.68 22.26 52.65
C TRP A 31 -124.52 21.90 53.90
N TRP A 32 -123.90 21.53 55.03
CA TRP A 32 -124.63 20.96 56.18
C TRP A 32 -124.37 21.63 57.55
N VAL A 33 -123.57 22.70 57.63
CA VAL A 33 -123.35 23.46 58.89
C VAL A 33 -123.29 24.97 58.62
N PRO A 34 -124.21 25.80 59.18
CA PRO A 34 -124.12 27.26 59.11
C PRO A 34 -123.23 27.83 60.23
N GLY A 35 -122.21 28.62 59.88
CA GLY A 35 -121.33 29.28 60.85
C GLY A 35 -120.10 29.93 60.22
N GLU A 36 -119.35 30.71 60.99
CA GLU A 36 -118.26 31.58 60.48
C GLU A 36 -117.06 30.85 59.87
N GLY A 37 -116.96 29.52 60.08
CA GLY A 37 -115.86 28.68 59.59
C GLY A 37 -115.64 28.72 58.07
N ALA A 38 -116.66 29.07 57.28
CA ALA A 38 -116.54 29.20 55.82
C ALA A 38 -115.47 30.22 55.37
N ARG A 39 -115.29 31.32 56.12
CA ARG A 39 -114.24 32.31 55.83
C ARG A 39 -112.84 31.79 56.15
N VAL A 40 -112.71 31.02 57.23
CA VAL A 40 -111.44 30.38 57.62
C VAL A 40 -111.06 29.31 56.60
N ALA A 41 -112.01 28.47 56.17
CA ALA A 41 -111.79 27.46 55.14
C ALA A 41 -111.31 28.08 53.82
N ALA A 42 -111.97 29.16 53.34
CA ALA A 42 -111.54 29.86 52.12
C ALA A 42 -110.13 30.45 52.23
N ALA A 43 -109.79 31.07 53.37
CA ALA A 43 -108.45 31.62 53.60
C ALA A 43 -107.36 30.55 53.68
N VAL A 44 -107.64 29.43 54.38
CA VAL A 44 -106.72 28.29 54.51
C VAL A 44 -106.52 27.60 53.15
N CYS A 45 -107.58 27.38 52.37
CA CYS A 45 -107.47 26.82 51.02
C CYS A 45 -106.71 27.75 50.07
N GLY A 46 -106.94 29.07 50.13
CA GLY A 46 -106.19 30.05 49.33
C GLY A 46 -104.70 30.09 49.69
N GLY A 47 -104.37 30.09 50.98
CA GLY A 47 -103.00 30.00 51.47
C GLY A 47 -102.32 28.68 51.09
N ALA A 48 -103.02 27.55 51.22
CA ALA A 48 -102.52 26.24 50.81
C ALA A 48 -102.28 26.16 49.29
N LEU A 49 -103.15 26.76 48.47
CA LEU A 49 -102.98 26.81 47.02
C LEU A 49 -101.77 27.67 46.62
N LEU A 50 -101.59 28.83 47.25
CA LEU A 50 -100.41 29.68 47.02
C LEU A 50 -99.12 29.00 47.48
N LEU A 51 -99.13 28.29 48.61
CA LEU A 51 -97.99 27.49 49.08
C LEU A 51 -97.71 26.30 48.15
N ALA A 52 -98.73 25.63 47.61
CA ALA A 52 -98.56 24.56 46.64
C ALA A 52 -98.00 25.07 45.29
N CYS A 53 -98.48 26.23 44.80
CA CYS A 53 -97.92 26.89 43.62
C CYS A 53 -96.48 27.38 43.86
N ALA A 54 -96.16 27.93 45.03
CA ALA A 54 -94.81 28.32 45.40
C ALA A 54 -93.87 27.11 45.52
N ALA A 55 -94.31 26.03 46.17
CA ALA A 55 -93.56 24.77 46.25
C ALA A 55 -93.35 24.16 44.87
N GLY A 56 -94.37 24.18 44.00
CA GLY A 56 -94.28 23.77 42.60
C GLY A 56 -93.27 24.60 41.80
N ALA A 57 -93.29 25.93 41.96
CA ALA A 57 -92.35 26.85 41.31
C ALA A 57 -90.91 26.68 41.85
N ILE A 58 -90.73 26.43 43.15
CA ILE A 58 -89.42 26.14 43.76
C ILE A 58 -88.89 24.77 43.30
N ALA A 59 -89.74 23.75 43.26
CA ALA A 59 -89.39 22.43 42.74
C ALA A 59 -89.02 22.51 41.26
N ASP A 60 -89.76 23.27 40.46
CA ASP A 60 -89.46 23.45 39.04
C ASP A 60 -88.20 24.31 38.81
N HIS A 61 -87.99 25.36 39.61
CA HIS A 61 -86.75 26.12 39.58
C HIS A 61 -85.54 25.26 39.96
N ARG A 62 -85.66 24.39 40.97
CA ARG A 62 -84.64 23.39 41.34
C ARG A 62 -84.39 22.40 40.19
N ARG A 63 -85.45 21.83 39.58
CA ARG A 63 -85.33 20.96 38.39
C ARG A 63 -84.63 21.67 37.23
N ARG A 64 -85.03 22.91 36.88
CA ARG A 64 -84.38 23.72 35.84
C ARG A 64 -82.96 24.14 36.20
N ARG A 65 -82.60 24.22 37.48
CA ARG A 65 -81.23 24.49 37.94
C ARG A 65 -80.36 23.25 37.76
N TRP A 66 -80.77 22.12 38.35
CA TRP A 66 -80.09 20.83 38.20
C TRP A 66 -79.99 20.38 36.74
N ALA A 67 -81.02 20.60 35.92
CA ALA A 67 -80.95 20.30 34.48
C ALA A 67 -79.89 21.14 33.75
N ARG A 68 -79.70 22.42 34.11
CA ARG A 68 -78.65 23.28 33.54
C ARG A 68 -77.26 22.95 34.08
N GLU A 69 -77.15 22.59 35.36
CA GLU A 69 -75.89 22.17 35.98
C GLU A 69 -75.43 20.80 35.42
N ALA A 70 -76.35 19.84 35.29
CA ALA A 70 -76.09 18.55 34.64
C ALA A 70 -75.84 18.68 33.13
N ALA A 71 -76.51 19.60 32.43
CA ALA A 71 -76.22 19.89 31.02
C ALA A 71 -74.79 20.41 30.85
N ARG A 72 -74.36 21.38 31.67
CA ARG A 72 -72.98 21.91 31.67
C ARG A 72 -71.95 20.83 32.00
N GLN A 73 -72.22 19.97 32.98
CA GLN A 73 -71.32 18.85 33.31
C GLN A 73 -71.23 17.83 32.17
N ARG A 74 -72.34 17.53 31.47
CA ARG A 74 -72.34 16.67 30.28
C ARG A 74 -71.59 17.33 29.12
N GLU A 75 -71.84 18.61 28.85
CA GLU A 75 -71.18 19.37 27.78
C GLU A 75 -69.66 19.38 28.00
N ALA A 76 -69.21 19.72 29.21
CA ALA A 76 -67.80 19.63 29.62
C ALA A 76 -67.24 18.20 29.46
N ALA A 77 -67.94 17.17 29.93
CA ALA A 77 -67.50 15.77 29.77
C ALA A 77 -67.41 15.34 28.30
N THR A 78 -68.32 15.79 27.43
CA THR A 78 -68.25 15.54 25.98
C THR A 78 -67.12 16.31 25.30
N GLN A 79 -66.79 17.51 25.77
CA GLN A 79 -65.64 18.27 25.29
C GLN A 79 -64.33 17.59 25.70
N THR A 80 -64.13 17.29 26.99
CA THR A 80 -62.94 16.57 27.48
C THR A 80 -62.80 15.19 26.83
N GLY A 81 -63.92 14.48 26.59
CA GLY A 81 -63.91 13.21 25.86
C GLY A 81 -63.49 13.34 24.38
N ARG A 82 -63.85 14.44 23.72
CA ARG A 82 -63.40 14.74 22.34
C ARG A 82 -61.93 15.14 22.31
N GLU A 83 -61.50 16.01 23.22
CA GLU A 83 -60.11 16.47 23.35
C GLU A 83 -59.17 15.28 23.65
N ALA A 84 -59.52 14.44 24.63
CA ALA A 84 -58.78 13.22 24.94
C ALA A 84 -58.76 12.22 23.77
N SER A 85 -59.87 12.08 23.03
CA SER A 85 -59.91 11.20 21.84
C SER A 85 -58.97 11.69 20.73
N GLY A 86 -58.95 13.01 20.46
CA GLY A 86 -58.06 13.60 19.46
C GLY A 86 -56.58 13.53 19.86
N GLU A 87 -56.27 13.66 21.15
CA GLU A 87 -54.90 13.47 21.63
C GLU A 87 -54.46 11.99 21.59
N CYS A 88 -55.38 11.05 21.83
CA CYS A 88 -55.10 9.62 21.60
C CYS A 88 -54.83 9.30 20.13
N GLU A 89 -55.55 9.94 19.19
CA GLU A 89 -55.27 9.79 17.75
C GLU A 89 -53.88 10.32 17.37
N ARG A 90 -53.46 11.47 17.95
CA ARG A 90 -52.10 12.00 17.80
C ARG A 90 -51.05 11.03 18.38
N LEU A 91 -51.29 10.46 19.56
CA LEU A 91 -50.37 9.50 20.19
C LEU A 91 -50.20 8.22 19.35
N THR A 92 -51.29 7.63 18.85
CA THR A 92 -51.22 6.43 18.00
C THR A 92 -50.52 6.72 16.66
N ASP A 93 -50.70 7.91 16.08
CA ASP A 93 -49.99 8.28 14.84
C ASP A 93 -48.50 8.61 15.09
N LEU A 94 -48.17 9.31 16.17
CA LEU A 94 -46.78 9.51 16.61
C LEU A 94 -46.07 8.16 16.87
N ALA A 95 -46.76 7.21 17.52
CA ALA A 95 -46.22 5.88 17.76
C ALA A 95 -45.97 5.11 16.46
N ARG A 96 -46.90 5.19 15.48
CA ARG A 96 -46.72 4.61 14.14
C ARG A 96 -45.51 5.21 13.41
N ARG A 97 -45.35 6.54 13.42
CA ARG A 97 -44.20 7.22 12.81
C ARG A 97 -42.87 6.82 13.47
N ALA A 98 -42.85 6.77 14.80
CA ALA A 98 -41.67 6.36 15.56
C ALA A 98 -41.30 4.89 15.28
N ASN A 99 -42.28 3.99 15.12
CA ASN A 99 -42.03 2.59 14.76
C ASN A 99 -41.54 2.43 13.31
N ALA A 100 -41.96 3.31 12.39
CA ALA A 100 -41.41 3.32 11.03
C ALA A 100 -39.93 3.75 11.03
N ALA A 101 -39.60 4.84 11.73
CA ALA A 101 -38.22 5.29 11.90
C ALA A 101 -37.34 4.25 12.63
N ALA A 102 -37.90 3.52 13.62
CA ALA A 102 -37.21 2.41 14.28
C ALA A 102 -36.85 1.28 13.29
N GLY A 103 -37.73 0.97 12.34
CA GLY A 103 -37.46 0.03 11.24
C GLY A 103 -36.38 0.52 10.28
N GLU A 104 -36.39 1.81 9.90
CA GLU A 104 -35.34 2.41 9.08
C GLU A 104 -33.96 2.36 9.78
N ILE A 105 -33.92 2.58 11.10
CA ILE A 105 -32.70 2.42 11.90
C ILE A 105 -32.24 0.96 11.89
N ALA A 106 -33.13 -0.02 12.05
CA ALA A 106 -32.78 -1.44 12.00
C ALA A 106 -32.12 -1.85 10.66
N THR A 107 -32.73 -1.48 9.52
CA THR A 107 -32.12 -1.73 8.19
C THR A 107 -30.83 -0.93 7.97
N GLY A 108 -30.69 0.25 8.62
CA GLY A 108 -29.43 0.97 8.69
C GLY A 108 -28.33 0.18 9.42
N LEU A 109 -28.67 -0.45 10.55
CA LEU A 109 -27.75 -1.26 11.36
C LEU A 109 -27.33 -2.55 10.65
N GLU A 110 -28.24 -3.24 9.96
CA GLU A 110 -27.91 -4.42 9.13
C GLU A 110 -26.83 -4.12 8.08
N ARG A 111 -26.88 -2.91 7.48
CA ARG A 111 -25.84 -2.45 6.56
C ARG A 111 -24.51 -2.16 7.26
N VAL A 112 -24.54 -1.62 8.49
CA VAL A 112 -23.32 -1.34 9.27
C VAL A 112 -22.65 -2.64 9.73
N THR A 113 -23.42 -3.62 10.24
CA THR A 113 -22.86 -4.90 10.67
C THR A 113 -22.33 -5.73 9.50
N SER A 114 -23.04 -5.74 8.36
CA SER A 114 -22.54 -6.35 7.12
C SER A 114 -21.26 -5.66 6.62
N GLY A 115 -21.20 -4.33 6.68
CA GLY A 115 -20.02 -3.54 6.34
C GLY A 115 -18.81 -3.84 7.21
N ALA A 116 -18.98 -3.84 8.54
CA ALA A 116 -17.93 -4.15 9.50
C ALA A 116 -17.42 -5.61 9.38
N GLY A 117 -18.31 -6.55 9.06
CA GLY A 117 -17.92 -7.93 8.73
C GLY A 117 -17.04 -8.02 7.49
N LEU A 118 -17.41 -7.32 6.41
CA LEU A 118 -16.60 -7.22 5.19
C LEU A 118 -15.27 -6.51 5.42
N GLU A 119 -15.26 -5.44 6.22
CA GLU A 119 -14.06 -4.70 6.63
C GLU A 119 -13.08 -5.61 7.35
N GLY A 120 -13.53 -6.36 8.37
CA GLY A 120 -12.70 -7.37 9.04
C GLY A 120 -12.16 -8.45 8.09
N ASP A 121 -12.93 -8.83 7.07
CA ASP A 121 -12.51 -9.78 6.03
C ASP A 121 -11.45 -9.23 5.08
N LEU A 122 -11.54 -7.95 4.73
CA LEU A 122 -10.54 -7.25 3.91
C LEU A 122 -9.27 -6.99 4.72
N VAL A 123 -9.39 -6.60 5.99
CA VAL A 123 -8.28 -6.40 6.93
C VAL A 123 -7.45 -7.68 7.08
N ARG A 124 -8.06 -8.84 7.34
CA ARG A 124 -7.32 -10.12 7.46
C ARG A 124 -6.56 -10.48 6.16
N LYS A 125 -7.13 -10.20 4.99
CA LYS A 125 -6.47 -10.40 3.68
C LYS A 125 -5.32 -9.42 3.48
N ALA A 126 -5.49 -8.15 3.84
CA ALA A 126 -4.48 -7.11 3.70
C ALA A 126 -3.28 -7.34 4.64
N SER A 127 -3.50 -7.72 5.91
CA SER A 127 -2.43 -8.09 6.84
C SER A 127 -1.59 -9.27 6.34
N ALA A 128 -2.23 -10.29 5.73
CA ALA A 128 -1.51 -11.42 5.13
C ALA A 128 -0.62 -10.99 3.96
N LEU A 129 -1.10 -10.10 3.09
CA LEU A 129 -0.30 -9.54 1.98
C LEU A 129 0.86 -8.66 2.48
N VAL A 130 0.66 -7.87 3.54
CA VAL A 130 1.73 -7.06 4.13
C VAL A 130 2.78 -7.93 4.84
N ALA A 131 2.38 -9.03 5.48
CA ALA A 131 3.31 -10.02 6.02
C ALA A 131 4.12 -10.74 4.93
N GLU A 132 3.52 -10.98 3.75
CA GLU A 132 4.23 -11.47 2.56
C GLU A 132 5.29 -10.47 2.08
N VAL A 133 4.94 -9.18 1.98
CA VAL A 133 5.88 -8.11 1.62
C VAL A 133 7.03 -8.01 2.63
N ALA A 134 6.76 -8.06 3.94
CA ALA A 134 7.81 -8.02 4.96
C ALA A 134 8.79 -9.20 4.83
N ARG A 135 8.28 -10.41 4.55
CA ARG A 135 9.12 -11.61 4.35
C ARG A 135 9.94 -11.52 3.06
N SER A 136 9.34 -10.99 1.98
CA SER A 136 10.02 -10.71 0.71
C SER A 136 11.16 -9.70 0.90
N MET A 137 10.94 -8.62 1.64
CA MET A 137 12.00 -7.64 1.96
C MET A 137 13.11 -8.24 2.82
N SER A 138 12.79 -9.12 3.77
CA SER A 138 13.80 -9.88 4.53
C SER A 138 14.64 -10.83 3.65
N HIS A 139 14.09 -11.32 2.53
CA HIS A 139 14.85 -12.06 1.53
C HIS A 139 15.73 -11.15 0.68
N THR A 140 15.19 -10.01 0.21
CA THR A 140 15.93 -8.98 -0.55
C THR A 140 17.11 -8.41 0.26
N SER A 141 16.94 -8.17 1.55
CA SER A 141 18.00 -7.73 2.47
C SER A 141 19.16 -8.74 2.53
N ARG A 142 18.86 -10.03 2.71
CA ARG A 142 19.89 -11.10 2.69
C ARG A 142 20.57 -11.26 1.33
N ALA A 143 19.80 -11.21 0.24
CA ALA A 143 20.35 -11.24 -1.12
C ALA A 143 21.26 -10.03 -1.41
N ALA A 144 20.96 -8.86 -0.82
CA ALA A 144 21.84 -7.69 -0.87
C ALA A 144 23.13 -7.92 -0.07
N GLU A 145 23.08 -8.52 1.12
CA GLU A 145 24.30 -8.87 1.87
C GLU A 145 25.20 -9.88 1.13
N ASP A 146 24.62 -10.89 0.48
CA ASP A 146 25.38 -11.81 -0.38
C ASP A 146 25.97 -11.11 -1.62
N ALA A 147 25.21 -10.22 -2.25
CA ALA A 147 25.73 -9.40 -3.35
C ALA A 147 26.87 -8.47 -2.90
N ALA A 148 26.80 -7.91 -1.68
CA ALA A 148 27.87 -7.09 -1.10
C ALA A 148 29.13 -7.92 -0.83
N ARG A 149 29.00 -9.13 -0.24
CA ARG A 149 30.13 -10.07 -0.04
C ARG A 149 30.79 -10.45 -1.36
N SER A 150 29.98 -10.81 -2.36
CA SER A 150 30.46 -11.15 -3.72
C SER A 150 31.16 -9.97 -4.40
N SER A 151 30.61 -8.75 -4.28
CA SER A 151 31.23 -7.53 -4.81
C SER A 151 32.58 -7.24 -4.14
N ALA A 152 32.69 -7.37 -2.82
CA ALA A 152 33.94 -7.14 -2.10
C ALA A 152 35.05 -8.10 -2.58
N GLU A 153 34.74 -9.38 -2.75
CA GLU A 153 35.69 -10.38 -3.25
C GLU A 153 36.06 -10.14 -4.72
N ALA A 154 35.09 -9.80 -5.59
CA ALA A 154 35.36 -9.45 -6.99
C ALA A 154 36.29 -8.23 -7.11
N SER A 155 36.10 -7.21 -6.26
CA SER A 155 36.98 -6.04 -6.20
C SER A 155 38.39 -6.41 -5.75
N ARG A 156 38.52 -7.25 -4.70
CA ARG A 156 39.81 -7.76 -4.21
C ARG A 156 40.57 -8.55 -5.28
N VAL A 157 39.87 -9.42 -6.03
CA VAL A 157 40.45 -10.20 -7.13
C VAL A 157 40.88 -9.30 -8.29
N ALA A 158 40.06 -8.34 -8.69
CA ALA A 158 40.41 -7.39 -9.75
C ALA A 158 41.60 -6.48 -9.38
N GLN A 159 41.66 -6.02 -8.12
CA GLN A 159 42.79 -5.24 -7.62
C GLN A 159 44.09 -6.05 -7.58
N SER A 160 44.04 -7.31 -7.14
CA SER A 160 45.17 -8.25 -7.19
C SER A 160 45.64 -8.50 -8.63
N GLY A 161 44.70 -8.71 -9.56
CA GLY A 161 44.99 -8.81 -10.99
C GLY A 161 45.68 -7.55 -11.54
N GLY A 162 45.26 -6.35 -11.11
CA GLY A 162 45.89 -5.09 -11.50
C GLY A 162 47.34 -4.96 -11.01
N GLN A 163 47.63 -5.42 -9.78
CA GLN A 163 48.99 -5.49 -9.24
C GLN A 163 49.86 -6.49 -10.01
N LEU A 164 49.30 -7.64 -10.40
CA LEU A 164 49.98 -8.63 -11.24
C LEU A 164 50.28 -8.09 -12.65
N ALA A 165 49.34 -7.38 -13.26
CA ALA A 165 49.54 -6.74 -14.58
C ALA A 165 50.64 -5.65 -14.52
N SER A 166 50.65 -4.81 -13.48
CA SER A 166 51.74 -3.84 -13.25
C SER A 166 53.09 -4.55 -13.07
N SER A 167 53.12 -5.62 -12.28
CA SER A 167 54.34 -6.42 -12.06
C SER A 167 54.84 -7.12 -13.33
N ALA A 168 53.95 -7.43 -14.28
CA ALA A 168 54.30 -7.97 -15.59
C ALA A 168 54.88 -6.89 -16.52
N LEU A 169 54.30 -5.69 -16.52
CA LEU A 169 54.83 -4.53 -17.27
C LEU A 169 56.25 -4.17 -16.84
N ASP A 170 56.52 -4.13 -15.53
CA ASP A 170 57.87 -3.84 -15.01
C ASP A 170 58.89 -4.95 -15.34
N LYS A 171 58.47 -6.22 -15.34
CA LYS A 171 59.32 -7.32 -15.84
C LYS A 171 59.59 -7.20 -17.33
N MET A 172 58.61 -6.80 -18.13
CA MET A 172 58.79 -6.60 -19.58
C MET A 172 59.74 -5.45 -19.91
N ARG A 173 59.79 -4.38 -19.11
CA ARG A 173 60.82 -3.32 -19.23
C ARG A 173 62.23 -3.90 -19.13
N GLY A 174 62.50 -4.71 -18.10
CA GLY A 174 63.79 -5.38 -17.93
C GLY A 174 64.14 -6.37 -19.05
N VAL A 175 63.14 -7.05 -19.64
CA VAL A 175 63.35 -7.91 -20.81
C VAL A 175 63.72 -7.07 -22.04
N PHE A 176 63.02 -5.97 -22.29
CA PHE A 176 63.29 -5.05 -23.41
C PHE A 176 64.71 -4.46 -23.33
N GLU A 177 65.11 -3.96 -22.15
CA GLU A 177 66.48 -3.47 -21.91
C GLU A 177 67.54 -4.54 -22.19
N GLN A 178 67.27 -5.80 -21.81
CA GLN A 178 68.20 -6.91 -22.04
C GLN A 178 68.25 -7.35 -23.51
N VAL A 179 67.14 -7.30 -24.26
CA VAL A 179 67.12 -7.55 -25.72
C VAL A 179 67.88 -6.45 -26.45
N GLU A 180 67.61 -5.18 -26.15
CA GLU A 180 68.30 -4.02 -26.76
C GLU A 180 69.81 -4.04 -26.48
N LYS A 181 70.21 -4.37 -25.23
CA LYS A 181 71.61 -4.60 -24.84
C LYS A 181 72.26 -5.78 -25.56
N THR A 182 71.49 -6.81 -25.90
CA THR A 182 71.98 -7.97 -26.67
C THR A 182 72.15 -7.61 -28.14
N ALA A 183 71.20 -6.88 -28.74
CA ALA A 183 71.30 -6.36 -30.10
C ALA A 183 72.56 -5.48 -30.29
N ARG A 184 72.80 -4.52 -29.37
CA ARG A 184 74.03 -3.69 -29.39
C ARG A 184 75.33 -4.52 -29.36
N ARG A 185 75.36 -5.61 -28.59
CA ARG A 185 76.52 -6.51 -28.52
C ARG A 185 76.70 -7.33 -29.80
N MET A 186 75.62 -7.69 -30.50
CA MET A 186 75.72 -8.36 -31.80
C MET A 186 76.24 -7.40 -32.88
N VAL A 187 75.88 -6.11 -32.85
CA VAL A 187 76.47 -5.10 -33.75
C VAL A 187 77.99 -5.01 -33.55
N GLU A 188 78.47 -4.80 -32.31
CA GLU A 188 79.91 -4.75 -32.00
C GLU A 188 80.65 -6.05 -32.40
N PHE A 189 80.00 -7.20 -32.21
CA PHE A 189 80.54 -8.50 -32.62
C PHE A 189 80.63 -8.65 -34.16
N GLY A 190 79.65 -8.13 -34.89
CA GLY A 190 79.67 -8.06 -36.36
C GLY A 190 80.79 -7.17 -36.88
N GLU A 191 80.98 -5.99 -36.27
CA GLU A 191 82.07 -5.06 -36.60
C GLU A 191 83.46 -5.71 -36.41
N ARG A 192 83.70 -6.33 -35.24
CA ARG A 192 84.93 -7.10 -34.97
C ARG A 192 85.11 -8.28 -35.94
N THR A 193 84.03 -8.92 -36.37
CA THR A 193 84.08 -10.02 -37.34
C THR A 193 84.48 -9.51 -38.73
N GLN A 194 84.04 -8.32 -39.14
CA GLN A 194 84.51 -7.68 -40.38
C GLN A 194 85.99 -7.28 -40.32
N GLU A 195 86.47 -6.81 -39.16
CA GLU A 195 87.89 -6.51 -38.92
C GLU A 195 88.78 -7.77 -39.05
N ILE A 196 88.36 -8.88 -38.44
CA ILE A 196 89.03 -10.19 -38.62
C ILE A 196 89.03 -10.59 -40.10
N GLY A 197 87.91 -10.40 -40.82
CA GLY A 197 87.82 -10.65 -42.26
C GLY A 197 88.80 -9.80 -43.09
N ALA A 198 89.10 -8.56 -42.67
CA ALA A 198 90.12 -7.74 -43.31
C ALA A 198 91.54 -8.28 -43.08
N ILE A 199 91.84 -8.71 -41.85
CA ILE A 199 93.13 -9.34 -41.50
C ILE A 199 93.33 -10.64 -42.30
N VAL A 200 92.29 -11.46 -42.43
CA VAL A 200 92.33 -12.73 -43.20
C VAL A 200 92.61 -12.47 -44.69
N ARG A 201 92.03 -11.42 -45.29
CA ARG A 201 92.36 -11.03 -46.68
C ARG A 201 93.85 -10.70 -46.85
N VAL A 202 94.42 -9.91 -45.94
CA VAL A 202 95.87 -9.58 -45.96
C VAL A 202 96.73 -10.83 -45.80
N ILE A 203 96.33 -11.79 -44.95
CA ILE A 203 97.05 -13.08 -44.81
C ILE A 203 97.02 -13.88 -46.13
N THR A 204 95.89 -13.91 -46.85
CA THR A 204 95.78 -14.55 -48.16
C THR A 204 96.67 -13.87 -49.20
N GLU A 205 96.68 -12.53 -49.26
CA GLU A 205 97.55 -11.77 -50.16
C GLU A 205 99.04 -12.04 -49.88
N VAL A 206 99.46 -12.03 -48.62
CA VAL A 206 100.84 -12.35 -48.21
C VAL A 206 101.20 -13.81 -48.54
N ALA A 207 100.27 -14.75 -48.37
CA ALA A 207 100.48 -16.15 -48.75
C ALA A 207 100.67 -16.30 -50.27
N GLN A 208 99.85 -15.63 -51.08
CA GLN A 208 99.99 -15.64 -52.54
C GLN A 208 101.30 -14.99 -53.01
N GLN A 209 101.69 -13.85 -52.43
CA GLN A 209 102.99 -13.23 -52.71
C GLN A 209 104.16 -14.14 -52.33
N THR A 210 104.08 -14.80 -51.16
CA THR A 210 105.11 -15.75 -50.68
C THR A 210 105.21 -16.98 -51.60
N HIS A 211 104.08 -17.48 -52.10
CA HIS A 211 104.05 -18.59 -53.06
C HIS A 211 104.70 -18.22 -54.40
N LEU A 212 104.45 -17.00 -54.91
CA LEU A 212 105.10 -16.50 -56.13
C LEU A 212 106.62 -16.26 -55.93
N LEU A 213 107.02 -15.72 -54.78
CA LEU A 213 108.44 -15.59 -54.39
C LEU A 213 109.13 -16.95 -54.32
N ALA A 214 108.47 -17.96 -53.75
CA ALA A 214 108.97 -19.32 -53.66
C ALA A 214 109.14 -19.97 -55.05
N ILE A 215 108.15 -19.82 -55.95
CA ILE A 215 108.27 -20.29 -57.34
C ILE A 215 109.48 -19.66 -58.04
N ASN A 216 109.67 -18.34 -57.91
CA ASN A 216 110.82 -17.65 -58.49
C ASN A 216 112.15 -18.14 -57.91
N ALA A 217 112.20 -18.42 -56.61
CA ALA A 217 113.38 -19.00 -55.96
C ALA A 217 113.66 -20.43 -56.43
N THR A 218 112.64 -21.29 -56.60
CA THR A 218 112.79 -22.65 -57.15
C THR A 218 113.31 -22.61 -58.60
N ILE A 219 112.83 -21.68 -59.42
CA ILE A 219 113.30 -21.48 -60.80
C ILE A 219 114.79 -21.09 -60.83
N GLU A 220 115.20 -20.07 -60.07
CA GLU A 220 116.59 -19.61 -60.10
C GLU A 220 117.55 -20.61 -59.42
N ALA A 221 117.07 -21.35 -58.41
CA ALA A 221 117.82 -22.46 -57.81
C ALA A 221 118.03 -23.62 -58.80
N ALA A 222 117.03 -23.98 -59.61
CA ALA A 222 117.19 -24.96 -60.70
C ALA A 222 118.19 -24.45 -61.77
N ARG A 223 118.18 -23.14 -62.05
CA ARG A 223 119.09 -22.47 -62.99
C ARG A 223 120.55 -22.47 -62.52
N ALA A 224 120.80 -22.49 -61.21
CA ALA A 224 122.12 -22.62 -60.61
C ALA A 224 122.66 -24.07 -60.58
N GLY A 225 121.89 -25.07 -61.04
CA GLY A 225 122.32 -26.46 -61.15
C GLY A 225 122.69 -27.10 -59.81
N GLU A 226 123.81 -27.83 -59.78
CA GLU A 226 124.31 -28.51 -58.56
C GLU A 226 124.48 -27.56 -57.37
N ALA A 227 124.93 -26.33 -57.59
CA ALA A 227 125.10 -25.33 -56.52
C ALA A 227 123.76 -24.85 -55.94
N GLY A 228 122.67 -24.94 -56.71
CA GLY A 228 121.33 -24.51 -56.28
C GLY A 228 120.52 -25.56 -55.53
N ARG A 229 120.95 -26.84 -55.49
CA ARG A 229 120.16 -27.96 -54.93
C ARG A 229 119.61 -27.70 -53.52
N GLY A 230 120.42 -27.15 -52.62
CA GLY A 230 119.99 -26.83 -51.26
C GLY A 230 118.92 -25.73 -51.20
N PHE A 231 119.07 -24.69 -52.03
CA PHE A 231 118.08 -23.61 -52.15
C PHE A 231 116.77 -24.09 -52.79
N ALA A 232 116.82 -25.02 -53.76
CA ALA A 232 115.62 -25.57 -54.39
C ALA A 232 114.72 -26.31 -53.40
N VAL A 233 115.30 -27.07 -52.46
CA VAL A 233 114.54 -27.77 -51.39
C VAL A 233 113.90 -26.76 -50.44
N VAL A 234 114.62 -25.72 -50.03
CA VAL A 234 114.07 -24.66 -49.15
C VAL A 234 112.97 -23.86 -49.85
N ALA A 235 113.15 -23.52 -51.13
CA ALA A 235 112.14 -22.82 -51.91
C ALA A 235 110.86 -23.65 -52.09
N GLU A 236 110.97 -24.95 -52.35
CA GLU A 236 109.81 -25.84 -52.46
C GLU A 236 109.06 -26.01 -51.14
N GLU A 237 109.76 -26.09 -49.99
CA GLU A 237 109.10 -26.12 -48.68
C GLU A 237 108.39 -24.80 -48.38
N ILE A 238 108.96 -23.65 -48.72
CA ILE A 238 108.28 -22.34 -48.61
C ILE A 238 107.06 -22.28 -49.55
N ARG A 239 107.15 -22.84 -50.76
CA ARG A 239 106.05 -22.90 -51.74
C ARG A 239 104.85 -23.68 -51.17
N HIS A 240 105.14 -24.84 -50.57
CA HIS A 240 104.16 -25.71 -49.91
C HIS A 240 103.59 -25.08 -48.62
N LEU A 241 104.43 -24.43 -47.81
CA LEU A 241 103.99 -23.71 -46.61
C LEU A 241 103.01 -22.58 -46.98
N ALA A 242 103.32 -21.82 -48.03
CA ALA A 242 102.46 -20.76 -48.56
C ALA A 242 101.11 -21.27 -49.10
N GLU A 243 101.09 -22.41 -49.82
CA GLU A 243 99.84 -23.07 -50.19
C GLU A 243 98.99 -23.43 -48.95
N ASN A 244 99.63 -23.99 -47.92
CA ASN A 244 98.94 -24.38 -46.68
C ASN A 244 98.42 -23.16 -45.91
N THR A 245 99.15 -22.04 -45.91
CA THR A 245 98.67 -20.76 -45.36
C THR A 245 97.46 -20.26 -46.14
N SER A 246 97.49 -20.24 -47.48
CA SER A 246 96.35 -19.81 -48.32
C SER A 246 95.11 -20.68 -48.10
N ARG A 247 95.26 -22.01 -48.14
CA ARG A 247 94.15 -22.96 -47.86
C ARG A 247 93.57 -22.79 -46.46
N SER A 248 94.40 -22.41 -45.48
CA SER A 248 93.96 -22.13 -44.11
C SER A 248 93.23 -20.79 -44.01
N ALA A 249 93.74 -19.73 -44.67
CA ALA A 249 93.12 -18.41 -44.69
C ALA A 249 91.74 -18.43 -45.37
N GLU A 250 91.59 -19.12 -46.50
CA GLU A 250 90.28 -19.37 -47.13
C GLU A 250 89.27 -20.03 -46.19
N ARG A 251 89.73 -21.05 -45.42
CA ARG A 251 88.88 -21.75 -44.45
C ARG A 251 88.47 -20.83 -43.31
N ILE A 252 89.34 -19.93 -42.87
CA ILE A 252 89.00 -18.90 -41.87
C ILE A 252 88.04 -17.87 -42.46
N SER A 253 88.20 -17.45 -43.73
CA SER A 253 87.27 -16.51 -44.39
C SER A 253 85.84 -17.03 -44.41
N ARG A 254 85.64 -18.31 -44.76
CA ARG A 254 84.31 -18.95 -44.73
C ARG A 254 83.72 -18.97 -43.31
N LEU A 255 84.51 -19.30 -42.29
CA LEU A 255 84.06 -19.24 -40.89
C LEU A 255 83.72 -17.81 -40.43
N VAL A 256 84.45 -16.79 -40.92
CA VAL A 256 84.15 -15.37 -40.65
C VAL A 256 82.85 -14.95 -41.33
N GLU A 257 82.59 -15.40 -42.55
CA GLU A 257 81.34 -15.15 -43.28
C GLU A 257 80.13 -15.84 -42.60
N GLU A 258 80.27 -17.10 -42.20
CA GLU A 258 79.26 -17.85 -41.42
C GLU A 258 78.93 -17.15 -40.08
N VAL A 259 79.95 -16.68 -39.35
CA VAL A 259 79.78 -15.95 -38.07
C VAL A 259 79.16 -14.57 -38.28
N ALA A 260 79.53 -13.86 -39.36
CA ALA A 260 78.93 -12.57 -39.70
C ALA A 260 77.44 -12.71 -40.07
N GLN A 261 77.07 -13.75 -40.83
CA GLN A 261 75.67 -14.06 -41.13
C GLN A 261 74.89 -14.37 -39.86
N GLY A 262 75.39 -15.26 -38.99
CA GLY A 262 74.74 -15.59 -37.72
C GLY A 262 74.55 -14.38 -36.80
N SER A 263 75.47 -13.42 -36.83
CA SER A 263 75.32 -12.14 -36.12
C SER A 263 74.19 -11.27 -36.70
N ALA A 264 74.09 -11.16 -38.03
CA ALA A 264 73.00 -10.43 -38.69
C ALA A 264 71.62 -11.07 -38.42
N GLU A 265 71.53 -12.39 -38.44
CA GLU A 265 70.32 -13.15 -38.07
C GLU A 265 69.92 -12.91 -36.61
N ALA A 266 70.89 -12.88 -35.67
CA ALA A 266 70.64 -12.57 -34.27
C ALA A 266 70.14 -11.11 -34.06
N ILE A 267 70.65 -10.14 -34.83
CA ILE A 267 70.15 -8.75 -34.81
C ILE A 267 68.71 -8.68 -35.33
N ALA A 268 68.41 -9.36 -36.44
CA ALA A 268 67.05 -9.40 -36.99
C ALA A 268 66.05 -10.07 -36.04
N ALA A 269 66.46 -11.15 -35.36
CA ALA A 269 65.67 -11.80 -34.32
C ALA A 269 65.39 -10.85 -33.14
N ALA A 270 66.39 -10.12 -32.65
CA ALA A 270 66.21 -9.14 -31.57
C ALA A 270 65.26 -7.98 -31.97
N GLN A 271 65.32 -7.51 -33.22
CA GLN A 271 64.37 -6.51 -33.75
C GLN A 271 62.94 -7.06 -33.92
N ALA A 272 62.77 -8.36 -34.16
CA ALA A 272 61.46 -9.01 -34.11
C ALA A 272 60.94 -9.12 -32.67
N SER A 273 61.79 -9.54 -31.73
CA SER A 273 61.45 -9.64 -30.31
C SER A 273 61.03 -8.28 -29.71
N ASN A 274 61.72 -7.18 -30.05
CA ASN A 274 61.33 -5.85 -29.56
C ASN A 274 59.91 -5.46 -29.98
N ARG A 275 59.48 -5.74 -31.22
CA ARG A 275 58.11 -5.46 -31.67
C ARG A 275 57.07 -6.29 -30.91
N GLN A 276 57.35 -7.58 -30.68
CA GLN A 276 56.48 -8.42 -29.85
C GLN A 276 56.41 -7.97 -28.38
N LEU A 277 57.46 -7.35 -27.85
CA LEU A 277 57.47 -6.75 -26.52
C LEU A 277 56.70 -5.41 -26.48
N GLU A 278 56.65 -4.64 -27.57
CA GLU A 278 55.79 -3.46 -27.68
C GLU A 278 54.31 -3.85 -27.73
N GLU A 279 53.95 -4.82 -28.57
CA GLU A 279 52.59 -5.39 -28.63
C GLU A 279 52.15 -5.97 -27.27
N GLY A 280 53.00 -6.77 -26.62
CA GLY A 280 52.72 -7.35 -25.31
C GLY A 280 52.58 -6.31 -24.19
N ARG A 281 53.33 -5.19 -24.24
CA ARG A 281 53.19 -4.08 -23.31
C ARG A 281 51.80 -3.44 -23.44
N ASP A 282 51.34 -3.22 -24.67
CA ASP A 282 50.08 -2.52 -24.91
C ASP A 282 48.86 -3.41 -24.63
N HIS A 283 48.98 -4.73 -24.81
CA HIS A 283 48.03 -5.70 -24.28
C HIS A 283 47.97 -5.70 -22.73
N LEU A 284 49.12 -5.67 -22.04
CA LEU A 284 49.14 -5.60 -20.57
C LEU A 284 48.59 -4.28 -20.02
N ASN A 285 48.82 -3.15 -20.71
CA ASN A 285 48.19 -1.87 -20.39
C ASN A 285 46.66 -1.97 -20.49
N ALA A 286 46.13 -2.51 -21.59
CA ALA A 286 44.68 -2.70 -21.78
C ALA A 286 44.06 -3.65 -20.73
N VAL A 287 44.80 -4.67 -20.28
CA VAL A 287 44.39 -5.54 -19.16
C VAL A 287 44.34 -4.74 -17.85
N ALA A 288 45.36 -3.92 -17.55
CA ALA A 288 45.39 -3.08 -16.35
C ALA A 288 44.27 -2.00 -16.35
N ASP A 289 43.96 -1.41 -17.50
CA ASP A 289 42.82 -0.51 -17.68
C ASP A 289 41.48 -1.23 -17.44
N SER A 290 41.31 -2.41 -18.04
CA SER A 290 40.11 -3.23 -17.88
C SER A 290 39.87 -3.62 -16.42
N LEU A 291 40.93 -3.99 -15.69
CA LEU A 291 40.86 -4.33 -14.26
C LEU A 291 40.53 -3.12 -13.38
N ARG A 292 41.05 -1.92 -13.70
CA ARG A 292 40.64 -0.67 -13.04
C ARG A 292 39.16 -0.35 -13.28
N ASN A 293 38.67 -0.56 -14.50
CA ASN A 293 37.25 -0.38 -14.83
C ASN A 293 36.35 -1.40 -14.10
N ILE A 294 36.80 -2.66 -13.94
CA ILE A 294 36.09 -3.66 -13.14
C ILE A 294 36.00 -3.24 -11.67
N VAL A 295 37.11 -2.80 -11.05
CA VAL A 295 37.09 -2.29 -9.67
C VAL A 295 36.08 -1.16 -9.51
N ALA A 296 36.11 -0.15 -10.39
CA ALA A 296 35.19 0.99 -10.34
C ALA A 296 33.71 0.57 -10.50
N ALA A 297 33.41 -0.34 -11.43
CA ALA A 297 32.06 -0.86 -11.66
C ALA A 297 31.55 -1.68 -10.46
N VAL A 298 32.43 -2.46 -9.82
CA VAL A 298 32.10 -3.28 -8.64
C VAL A 298 31.90 -2.42 -7.39
N THR A 299 32.70 -1.35 -7.18
CA THR A 299 32.45 -0.38 -6.11
C THR A 299 31.07 0.28 -6.28
N ALA A 300 30.76 0.81 -7.46
CA ALA A 300 29.45 1.41 -7.75
C ALA A 300 28.28 0.38 -7.66
N GLY A 301 28.57 -0.91 -7.84
CA GLY A 301 27.64 -2.00 -7.53
C GLY A 301 27.38 -2.15 -6.04
N SER A 302 28.45 -2.17 -5.23
CA SER A 302 28.39 -2.25 -3.76
C SER A 302 27.57 -1.10 -3.14
N ASP A 303 27.78 0.13 -3.61
CA ASP A 303 27.03 1.31 -3.14
C ASP A 303 25.52 1.18 -3.39
N ARG A 304 25.14 0.68 -4.57
CA ARG A 304 23.73 0.39 -4.92
C ARG A 304 23.15 -0.72 -4.06
N VAL A 305 23.95 -1.74 -3.74
CA VAL A 305 23.54 -2.84 -2.87
C VAL A 305 23.30 -2.36 -1.42
N GLN A 306 24.10 -1.42 -0.90
CA GLN A 306 23.81 -0.78 0.39
C GLN A 306 22.49 -0.01 0.37
N ILE A 307 22.21 0.73 -0.72
CA ILE A 307 20.92 1.43 -0.91
C ILE A 307 19.76 0.45 -0.92
N ILE A 308 19.88 -0.71 -1.60
CA ILE A 308 18.86 -1.76 -1.61
C ILE A 308 18.60 -2.32 -0.20
N ASN A 309 19.65 -2.60 0.58
CA ASN A 309 19.48 -3.12 1.94
C ASN A 309 18.77 -2.10 2.86
N ARG A 310 19.14 -0.81 2.79
CA ARG A 310 18.45 0.26 3.52
C ARG A 310 16.96 0.35 3.14
N LEU A 311 16.64 0.34 1.84
CA LEU A 311 15.25 0.40 1.36
C LEU A 311 14.44 -0.82 1.81
N ALA A 312 15.03 -2.01 1.83
CA ALA A 312 14.38 -3.22 2.34
C ALA A 312 14.07 -3.10 3.85
N GLN A 313 14.98 -2.55 4.65
CA GLN A 313 14.76 -2.30 6.09
C GLN A 313 13.66 -1.24 6.33
N GLU A 314 13.68 -0.14 5.58
CA GLU A 314 12.63 0.90 5.63
C GLU A 314 11.26 0.32 5.26
N GLN A 315 11.19 -0.54 4.24
CA GLN A 315 9.94 -1.17 3.80
C GLN A 315 9.46 -2.27 4.76
N MET A 316 10.35 -2.95 5.50
CA MET A 316 9.98 -3.84 6.61
C MET A 316 9.36 -3.05 7.78
N ALA A 317 9.96 -1.91 8.16
CA ALA A 317 9.40 -1.05 9.21
C ALA A 317 8.03 -0.46 8.81
N GLY A 318 7.86 -0.06 7.54
CA GLY A 318 6.57 0.37 7.00
C GLY A 318 5.52 -0.75 7.00
N ALA A 319 5.92 -1.99 6.73
CA ALA A 319 5.03 -3.15 6.81
C ALA A 319 4.54 -3.40 8.26
N GLU A 320 5.42 -3.31 9.26
CA GLU A 320 5.01 -3.40 10.67
C GLU A 320 4.05 -2.28 11.09
N GLN A 321 4.29 -1.05 10.66
CA GLN A 321 3.38 0.07 10.94
C GLN A 321 2.00 -0.15 10.28
N THR A 322 1.98 -0.71 9.07
CA THR A 322 0.74 -1.02 8.35
C THR A 322 -0.04 -2.15 9.02
N ILE A 323 0.63 -3.18 9.55
CA ILE A 323 -0.02 -4.24 10.36
C ILE A 323 -0.66 -3.64 11.63
N LYS A 324 0.07 -2.78 12.36
CA LYS A 324 -0.47 -2.08 13.55
C LYS A 324 -1.69 -1.20 13.22
N ALA A 325 -1.72 -0.59 12.03
CA ALA A 325 -2.90 0.16 11.55
C ALA A 325 -4.09 -0.76 11.23
N PHE A 326 -3.83 -1.96 10.70
CA PHE A 326 -4.86 -2.99 10.46
C PHE A 326 -5.40 -3.61 11.75
N ASP A 327 -4.58 -3.81 12.78
CA ASP A 327 -5.04 -4.25 14.11
C ASP A 327 -6.02 -3.22 14.72
N ASN A 328 -5.68 -1.93 14.65
CA ASN A 328 -6.57 -0.84 15.06
C ASN A 328 -7.87 -0.81 14.24
N LEU A 329 -7.80 -1.05 12.93
CA LEU A 329 -8.99 -1.08 12.08
C LEU A 329 -9.90 -2.29 12.39
N SER A 330 -9.31 -3.44 12.70
CA SER A 330 -10.05 -4.60 13.20
C SER A 330 -10.72 -4.33 14.55
N GLN A 331 -10.09 -3.54 15.43
CA GLN A 331 -10.71 -3.12 16.69
C GLN A 331 -11.91 -2.19 16.44
N VAL A 332 -11.80 -1.23 15.52
CA VAL A 332 -12.91 -0.33 15.15
C VAL A 332 -14.08 -1.10 14.51
N ALA A 333 -13.80 -2.07 13.63
CA ALA A 333 -14.82 -2.94 13.06
C ALA A 333 -15.55 -3.76 14.15
N GLY A 334 -14.83 -4.26 15.16
CA GLY A 334 -15.43 -4.91 16.34
C GLY A 334 -16.33 -3.96 17.15
N GLN A 335 -15.83 -2.75 17.45
CA GLN A 335 -16.61 -1.72 18.16
C GLN A 335 -17.88 -1.30 17.39
N ASN A 336 -17.82 -1.24 16.05
CA ASN A 336 -18.98 -0.99 15.21
C ASN A 336 -20.03 -2.11 15.30
N LEU A 337 -19.62 -3.38 15.41
CA LEU A 337 -20.52 -4.51 15.62
C LEU A 337 -21.18 -4.45 17.01
N ASP A 338 -20.39 -4.26 18.07
CA ASP A 338 -20.89 -4.17 19.45
C ASP A 338 -21.88 -3.01 19.62
N ALA A 339 -21.52 -1.81 19.12
CA ALA A 339 -22.37 -0.64 19.15
C ALA A 339 -23.66 -0.86 18.33
N SER A 340 -23.58 -1.52 17.17
CA SER A 340 -24.76 -1.81 16.36
C SER A 340 -25.72 -2.77 17.07
N GLY A 341 -25.19 -3.80 17.75
CA GLY A 341 -25.99 -4.71 18.57
C GLY A 341 -26.71 -4.00 19.73
N ALA A 342 -26.02 -3.07 20.41
CA ALA A 342 -26.62 -2.28 21.48
C ALA A 342 -27.74 -1.35 21.00
N VAL A 343 -27.58 -0.71 19.81
CA VAL A 343 -28.65 0.12 19.23
C VAL A 343 -29.82 -0.76 18.74
N LEU A 344 -29.56 -1.96 18.22
CA LEU A 344 -30.63 -2.90 17.83
C LEU A 344 -31.52 -3.28 19.03
N GLN A 345 -30.91 -3.63 20.17
CA GLN A 345 -31.65 -3.91 21.42
C GLN A 345 -32.47 -2.69 21.90
N ALA A 346 -31.94 -1.48 21.75
CA ALA A 346 -32.67 -0.25 22.07
C ALA A 346 -33.86 -0.02 21.12
N VAL A 347 -33.72 -0.34 19.83
CA VAL A 347 -34.78 -0.29 18.81
C VAL A 347 -35.89 -1.32 19.09
N GLU A 348 -35.53 -2.54 19.48
CA GLU A 348 -36.49 -3.57 19.91
C GLU A 348 -37.28 -3.13 21.15
N ALA A 349 -36.59 -2.67 22.19
CA ALA A 349 -37.21 -2.16 23.42
C ALA A 349 -38.10 -0.93 23.16
N GLN A 350 -37.67 -0.01 22.29
CA GLN A 350 -38.48 1.14 21.89
C GLN A 350 -39.74 0.69 21.13
N SER A 351 -39.63 -0.27 20.22
CA SER A 351 -40.77 -0.81 19.46
C SER A 351 -41.82 -1.44 20.39
N ALA A 352 -41.39 -2.18 21.41
CA ALA A 352 -42.27 -2.70 22.46
C ALA A 352 -43.00 -1.59 23.23
N ASN A 353 -42.28 -0.53 23.64
CA ASN A 353 -42.87 0.63 24.32
C ASN A 353 -43.88 1.38 23.43
N LEU A 354 -43.63 1.50 22.12
CA LEU A 354 -44.55 2.14 21.17
C LEU A 354 -45.84 1.32 20.96
N PHE A 355 -45.74 -0.01 21.01
CA PHE A 355 -46.91 -0.90 21.01
C PHE A 355 -47.75 -0.75 22.29
N GLU A 356 -47.10 -0.64 23.46
CA GLU A 356 -47.77 -0.35 24.73
C GLU A 356 -48.48 1.01 24.71
N ILE A 357 -47.81 2.07 24.23
CA ILE A 357 -48.39 3.41 24.08
C ILE A 357 -49.62 3.38 23.16
N SER A 358 -49.54 2.68 22.02
CA SER A 358 -50.67 2.52 21.10
C SER A 358 -51.86 1.80 21.76
N ARG A 359 -51.60 0.72 22.51
CA ARG A 359 -52.62 -0.02 23.28
C ARG A 359 -53.27 0.85 24.36
N LEU A 360 -52.49 1.67 25.05
CA LEU A 360 -52.97 2.61 26.07
C LEU A 360 -53.79 3.75 25.44
N ALA A 361 -53.34 4.32 24.32
CA ALA A 361 -54.07 5.35 23.58
C ALA A 361 -55.42 4.82 23.06
N ASP A 362 -55.49 3.61 22.51
CA ASP A 362 -56.77 3.00 22.12
C ASP A 362 -57.67 2.67 23.32
N SER A 363 -57.11 2.37 24.50
CA SER A 363 -57.88 2.19 25.74
C SER A 363 -58.47 3.53 26.22
N LEU A 364 -57.64 4.57 26.31
CA LEU A 364 -58.04 5.93 26.65
C LEU A 364 -59.08 6.48 25.66
N ARG A 365 -58.88 6.28 24.36
CA ARG A 365 -59.85 6.62 23.30
C ARG A 365 -61.20 5.94 23.52
N ARG A 366 -61.24 4.67 23.91
CA ARG A 366 -62.50 3.95 24.21
C ARG A 366 -63.19 4.51 25.46
N MET A 367 -62.44 4.83 26.51
CA MET A 367 -63.00 5.47 27.71
C MET A 367 -63.48 6.90 27.44
N ALA A 368 -62.72 7.70 26.69
CA ALA A 368 -63.09 9.04 26.26
C ALA A 368 -64.30 9.03 25.32
N GLY A 369 -64.40 8.03 24.43
CA GLY A 369 -65.56 7.74 23.61
C GLY A 369 -66.81 7.37 24.43
N ALA A 370 -66.67 6.64 25.54
CA ALA A 370 -67.77 6.34 26.47
C ALA A 370 -68.17 7.54 27.35
N LEU A 371 -67.24 8.47 27.63
CA LEU A 371 -67.51 9.73 28.32
C LEU A 371 -68.24 10.74 27.42
N ALA A 372 -67.87 10.82 26.13
CA ALA A 372 -68.56 11.64 25.14
C ALA A 372 -69.84 10.99 24.59
N GLY A 373 -69.89 9.66 24.55
CA GLY A 373 -70.99 8.85 24.03
C GLY A 373 -71.81 8.20 25.13
N LYS A 374 -72.64 9.00 25.83
CA LYS A 374 -73.70 8.45 26.69
C LYS A 374 -75.10 9.03 26.43
N PRO A 375 -75.70 8.77 25.26
CA PRO A 375 -77.12 8.53 25.22
C PRO A 375 -77.41 7.20 25.95
N ASP A 376 -78.05 7.31 27.12
CA ASP A 376 -79.05 6.37 27.69
C ASP A 376 -79.03 6.36 29.22
N GLY A 377 -80.20 6.09 29.79
CA GLY A 377 -80.49 6.28 31.21
C GLY A 377 -81.86 6.91 31.50
N GLY A 378 -82.75 7.02 30.51
CA GLY A 378 -84.18 7.29 30.73
C GLY A 378 -84.93 6.07 31.27
N GLY A 379 -84.35 5.38 32.25
CA GLY A 379 -84.91 4.14 32.81
C GLY A 379 -85.91 4.42 33.92
N SER A 380 -87.18 4.14 33.66
CA SER A 380 -88.23 4.04 34.66
C SER A 380 -88.92 2.68 34.55
N ALA A 381 -88.76 1.86 35.58
CA ALA A 381 -89.40 0.56 35.81
C ALA A 381 -89.44 0.33 37.33
N PRO A 382 -90.33 -0.54 37.85
CA PRO A 382 -91.36 -1.32 37.15
C PRO A 382 -92.56 -0.49 36.69
#